data_AF-A0A9D8B751-F1
#
_entry.id   AF-A0A9D8B751-F1
#
_cell.length_a   1.000
_cell.length_b   1.000
_cell.length_c   1.000
_cell.angle_alpha   90.00
_cell.angle_beta   90.00
_cell.angle_gamma   90.00
#
_symmetry.space_group_name_H-M   'P 1'
#
loop_
_entity.id
_entity.type
_entity.pdbx_description
1 polymer ?
#
loop_
_entity_poly.entity_id
_entity_poly.type
_entity_poly.pdbx_seq_one_letter_code
_entity_poly.pdbx_strand_id
1 'polypeptide(L)'
;MRILLLFFDGWGLGANDPATNPFLTAPMPVLRDLFGGEMPTSPLRPSPLRRGVGGEVATLIPTDATLGVPGLPQSATGQTALFTGVNAPREIGEHLGPYPNDALREIIARDNLLKRLTAAGRRVAFANAYPPIFFARLARNKARRSATSYAVQAAGVRYRDIDDLRGGHAVSAFVTNQLWRDYGADVPLITKTLRRAAGNNLRPGGHRPTAACPQSVS
;
A
#
# COMPACT_ATOMS: atom_id res chain seq x y z
N MET A 1 -20.41 0.33 3.97
CA MET A 1 -19.17 1.10 3.70
C MET A 1 -18.04 0.14 3.36
N ARG A 2 -17.19 0.49 2.39
CA ARG A 2 -15.95 -0.24 2.04
C ARG A 2 -14.79 0.73 2.18
N ILE A 3 -13.67 0.29 2.75
CA ILE A 3 -12.47 1.11 2.98
C ILE A 3 -11.31 0.46 2.25
N LEU A 4 -10.54 1.26 1.51
CA LEU A 4 -9.27 0.86 0.90
C LEU A 4 -8.16 1.73 1.48
N LEU A 5 -7.19 1.12 2.13
CA LEU A 5 -5.97 1.78 2.58
C LEU A 5 -4.86 1.48 1.57
N LEU A 6 -4.39 2.52 0.88
CA LEU A 6 -3.19 2.45 0.04
C LEU A 6 -2.04 3.13 0.79
N PHE A 7 -0.94 2.40 0.97
CA PHE A 7 0.26 2.90 1.62
C PHE A 7 1.47 2.71 0.70
N PHE A 8 2.15 3.82 0.40
CA PHE A 8 3.34 3.83 -0.45
C PHE A 8 4.54 4.20 0.42
N ASP A 9 5.42 3.22 0.66
CA ASP A 9 6.64 3.43 1.44
C ASP A 9 7.61 4.34 0.67
N GLY A 10 8.31 5.22 1.40
CA GLY A 10 9.26 6.18 0.83
C GLY A 10 8.63 7.35 0.06
N TRP A 11 7.31 7.54 0.11
CA TRP A 11 6.65 8.71 -0.50
C TRP A 11 6.48 9.84 0.53
N GLY A 12 6.93 11.03 0.18
CA GLY A 12 6.79 12.23 0.99
C GLY A 12 6.39 13.45 0.16
N LEU A 13 6.01 14.54 0.85
CA LEU A 13 5.74 15.83 0.21
C LEU A 13 7.06 16.52 -0.12
N GLY A 14 7.47 16.45 -1.40
CA GLY A 14 8.68 17.09 -1.90
C GLY A 14 8.50 18.58 -2.24
N ALA A 15 9.61 19.27 -2.49
CA ALA A 15 9.62 20.67 -2.92
C ALA A 15 8.84 20.87 -4.23
N ASN A 16 8.38 22.11 -4.47
CA ASN A 16 7.80 22.49 -5.78
C ASN A 16 8.90 22.75 -6.83
N ASP A 17 9.68 21.71 -7.13
CA ASP A 17 10.79 21.75 -8.08
C ASP A 17 10.74 20.51 -8.99
N PRO A 18 10.37 20.64 -10.28
CA PRO A 18 10.29 19.52 -11.21
C PRO A 18 11.61 18.80 -11.46
N ALA A 19 12.76 19.42 -11.16
CA ALA A 19 14.08 18.79 -11.32
C ALA A 19 14.36 17.74 -10.23
N THR A 20 13.79 17.92 -9.04
CA THR A 20 14.03 17.06 -7.87
C THR A 20 12.79 16.31 -7.39
N ASN A 21 11.59 16.78 -7.74
CA ASN A 21 10.32 16.17 -7.37
C ASN A 21 9.67 15.44 -8.57
N PRO A 22 9.82 14.10 -8.66
CA PRO A 22 9.29 13.33 -9.80
C PRO A 22 7.75 13.32 -9.86
N PHE A 23 7.06 13.67 -8.77
CA PHE A 23 5.60 13.75 -8.77
C PHE A 23 5.07 14.92 -9.60
N LEU A 24 5.88 15.95 -9.84
CA LEU A 24 5.48 17.09 -10.67
C LEU A 24 5.47 16.75 -12.16
N THR A 25 6.34 15.84 -12.59
CA THR A 25 6.50 15.43 -14.00
C THR A 25 5.75 14.14 -14.33
N ALA A 26 5.49 13.28 -13.34
CA ALA A 26 4.72 12.06 -13.55
C ALA A 26 3.25 12.37 -13.92
N PRO A 27 2.64 11.69 -14.92
CA PRO A 27 1.28 12.01 -15.39
C PRO A 27 0.19 11.91 -14.31
N MET A 28 0.22 10.86 -13.47
CA MET A 28 -0.67 10.61 -12.31
C MET A 28 -2.09 11.20 -12.39
N PRO A 29 -2.88 10.91 -13.44
CA PRO A 29 -4.14 11.61 -13.70
C PRO A 29 -5.16 11.43 -12.56
N VAL A 30 -5.19 10.24 -11.93
CA VAL A 30 -6.11 9.97 -10.81
C VAL A 30 -5.76 10.80 -9.57
N LEU A 31 -4.48 10.87 -9.19
CA LEU A 31 -4.06 11.67 -8.03
C LEU A 31 -4.22 13.17 -8.30
N ARG A 32 -3.88 13.63 -9.51
CA ARG A 32 -4.09 15.04 -9.89
C ARG A 32 -5.56 15.42 -9.83
N ASP A 33 -6.46 14.58 -10.35
CA ASP A 33 -7.89 14.84 -10.29
C ASP A 33 -8.39 14.96 -8.84
N LEU A 34 -7.96 14.05 -7.97
CA LEU A 34 -8.27 14.11 -6.52
C LEU A 34 -7.80 15.41 -5.86
N PHE A 35 -6.72 16.00 -6.35
CA PHE A 35 -6.15 17.24 -5.80
C PHE A 35 -6.46 18.48 -6.67
N GLY A 36 -7.44 18.42 -7.56
CA GLY A 36 -7.91 19.58 -8.33
C GLY A 36 -6.98 20.02 -9.46
N GLY A 37 -6.21 19.08 -10.03
CA GLY A 37 -5.33 19.24 -11.19
C GLY A 37 -3.84 19.35 -10.84
N GLU A 38 -3.51 19.67 -9.59
CA GLU A 38 -2.14 19.90 -9.14
C GLU A 38 -1.72 18.87 -8.10
N MET A 39 -0.43 18.50 -8.09
CA MET A 39 0.10 17.61 -7.05
C MET A 39 0.53 18.42 -5.83
N PRO A 40 0.23 17.97 -4.60
CA PRO A 40 0.66 18.67 -3.40
C PRO A 40 2.19 18.63 -3.22
N THR A 41 2.74 19.74 -2.75
CA THR A 41 4.17 19.96 -2.49
C THR A 41 4.40 20.48 -1.08
N SER A 42 5.64 20.43 -0.59
CA SER A 42 6.08 21.09 0.63
C SER A 42 6.92 22.35 0.30
N PRO A 43 6.71 23.50 0.98
CA PRO A 43 5.62 23.76 1.92
C PRO A 43 4.27 23.72 1.20
N LEU A 44 3.21 23.36 1.95
CA LEU A 44 1.86 23.40 1.39
C LEU A 44 1.53 24.83 0.97
N ARG A 45 1.08 24.98 -0.27
CA ARG A 45 0.43 26.20 -0.71
C ARG A 45 -1.06 26.08 -0.39
N PRO A 46 -1.72 27.15 0.09
CA PRO A 46 -3.16 27.17 0.24
C PRO A 46 -3.79 26.91 -1.13
N SER A 47 -4.36 25.72 -1.31
CA SER A 47 -5.24 25.40 -2.41
C SER A 47 -6.55 24.95 -1.77
N PRO A 48 -7.71 25.46 -2.22
CA PRO A 48 -8.98 24.97 -1.69
C PRO A 48 -9.04 23.46 -1.92
N LEU A 49 -9.34 22.68 -0.87
CA LEU A 49 -9.68 21.26 -1.04
C LEU A 49 -10.86 21.20 -2.01
N ARG A 50 -10.61 20.78 -3.26
CA ARG A 50 -11.61 20.81 -4.32
C ARG A 50 -12.38 19.49 -4.32
N ARG A 51 -13.68 19.59 -4.63
CA ARG A 51 -14.48 18.44 -5.05
C ARG A 51 -13.86 17.87 -6.32
N GLY A 52 -13.50 16.59 -6.33
CA GLY A 52 -13.06 15.87 -7.53
C GLY A 52 -14.20 15.68 -8.54
N VAL A 53 -13.91 15.08 -9.70
CA VAL A 53 -14.93 14.71 -10.68
C VAL A 53 -15.92 13.72 -10.03
N GLY A 54 -17.17 14.15 -9.87
CA GLY A 54 -18.23 13.37 -9.18
C GLY A 54 -18.66 13.92 -7.81
N GLY A 55 -18.05 15.02 -7.32
CA GLY A 55 -18.45 15.65 -6.06
C GLY A 55 -17.81 15.07 -4.80
N GLU A 56 -16.84 14.15 -4.95
CA GLU A 56 -16.12 13.52 -3.84
C GLU A 56 -15.08 14.47 -3.24
N VAL A 57 -14.98 14.48 -1.90
CA VAL A 57 -14.04 15.34 -1.15
C VAL A 57 -12.76 14.54 -0.88
N ALA A 58 -11.64 14.97 -1.46
CA ALA A 58 -10.32 14.52 -1.04
C ALA A 58 -9.81 15.41 0.09
N THR A 59 -9.08 14.84 1.05
CA THR A 59 -8.44 15.59 2.13
C THR A 59 -6.96 15.24 2.17
N LEU A 60 -6.13 16.29 2.27
CA LEU A 60 -4.70 16.17 2.48
C LEU A 60 -4.37 16.64 3.90
N ILE A 61 -3.73 15.78 4.67
CA ILE A 61 -3.23 16.10 6.01
C ILE A 61 -1.71 15.89 5.99
N PRO A 62 -0.91 16.97 5.90
CA PRO A 62 0.53 16.85 6.12
C PRO A 62 0.77 16.26 7.50
N THR A 63 1.65 15.28 7.56
CA THR A 63 2.00 14.63 8.82
C THR A 63 3.50 14.70 9.00
N ASP A 64 3.92 15.07 10.21
CA ASP A 64 5.31 15.00 10.62
C ASP A 64 5.72 13.52 10.76
N ALA A 65 6.50 13.03 9.79
CA ALA A 65 7.01 11.66 9.80
C ALA A 65 8.01 11.40 10.94
N THR A 66 8.57 12.45 11.55
CA THR A 66 9.48 12.30 12.70
C THR A 66 8.73 11.99 13.99
N LEU A 67 7.43 12.27 14.06
CA LEU A 67 6.59 12.11 15.25
C LEU A 67 7.18 12.81 16.49
N GLY A 68 7.87 13.93 16.27
CA GLY A 68 8.59 14.69 17.29
C GLY A 68 9.83 14.00 17.86
N VAL A 69 10.38 12.98 17.19
CA VAL A 69 11.62 12.28 17.56
C VAL A 69 12.74 12.67 16.59
N PRO A 70 13.88 13.20 17.06
CA PRO A 70 14.99 13.58 16.18
C PRO A 70 15.52 12.41 15.34
N GLY A 71 16.01 12.73 14.14
CA GLY A 71 16.61 11.77 13.22
C GLY A 71 15.78 11.52 11.95
N LEU A 72 16.32 10.70 11.06
CA LEU A 72 15.66 10.36 9.80
C LEU A 72 14.54 9.34 10.05
N PRO A 73 13.27 9.64 9.70
CA PRO A 73 12.18 8.69 9.83
C PRO A 73 12.49 7.37 9.13
N GLN A 74 12.14 6.26 9.78
CA GLN A 74 12.36 4.92 9.26
C GLN A 74 11.07 4.12 9.17
N SER A 75 11.04 3.14 8.25
CA SER A 75 9.81 2.46 7.87
C SER A 75 9.24 1.55 8.96
N ALA A 76 10.05 0.89 9.81
CA ALA A 76 9.50 -0.01 10.82
C ALA A 76 8.80 0.77 11.94
N THR A 77 9.40 1.84 12.46
CA THR A 77 8.75 2.72 13.44
C THR A 77 7.56 3.45 12.83
N GLY A 78 7.69 4.02 11.64
CA GLY A 78 6.60 4.73 10.97
C GLY A 78 5.38 3.85 10.68
N GLN A 79 5.60 2.65 10.14
CA GLN A 79 4.52 1.69 9.89
C GLN A 79 3.93 1.15 11.21
N THR A 80 4.74 0.95 12.25
CA THR A 80 4.20 0.55 13.56
C THR A 80 3.23 1.63 14.06
N ALA A 81 3.65 2.89 14.03
CA ALA A 81 2.79 4.01 14.44
C ALA A 81 1.50 4.09 13.60
N LEU A 82 1.59 3.93 12.28
CA LEU A 82 0.44 3.94 11.38
C LEU A 82 -0.59 2.87 11.72
N PHE A 83 -0.15 1.64 12.04
CA PHE A 83 -1.04 0.52 12.27
C PHE A 83 -1.53 0.38 13.71
N THR A 84 -0.82 0.94 14.70
CA THR A 84 -1.16 0.76 16.12
C THR A 84 -1.65 2.04 16.79
N GLY A 85 -1.36 3.21 16.22
CA GLY A 85 -1.61 4.52 16.83
C GLY A 85 -0.63 4.88 17.95
N VAL A 86 0.39 4.04 18.20
CA VAL A 86 1.43 4.28 19.21
C VAL A 86 2.57 5.09 18.58
N ASN A 87 3.13 6.07 19.29
CA ASN A 87 4.34 6.77 18.84
C ASN A 87 5.57 5.85 18.97
N ALA A 88 5.69 4.89 18.07
CA ALA A 88 6.72 3.86 18.06
C ALA A 88 8.17 4.38 18.17
N PRO A 89 8.61 5.43 17.44
CA PRO A 89 9.98 5.91 17.61
C PRO A 89 10.21 6.53 18.99
N ARG A 90 9.17 7.08 19.64
CA ARG A 90 9.27 7.55 21.02
C ARG A 90 9.37 6.39 22.01
N GLU A 91 8.58 5.33 21.81
CA GLU A 91 8.60 4.14 22.68
C GLU A 91 9.97 3.44 22.68
N ILE A 92 10.64 3.38 21.53
CA ILE A 92 11.96 2.71 21.44
C ILE A 92 13.15 3.69 21.48
N GLY A 93 12.88 5.00 21.51
CA GLY A 93 13.91 6.05 21.60
C GLY A 93 14.65 6.37 20.30
N GLU A 94 14.28 5.77 19.17
CA GLU A 94 14.96 5.95 17.88
C GLU A 94 14.03 5.71 16.68
N HIS A 95 14.47 6.14 15.49
CA HIS A 95 13.86 5.70 14.24
C HIS A 95 14.51 4.41 13.75
N LEU A 96 13.72 3.34 13.65
CA LEU A 96 14.21 2.01 13.27
C LEU A 96 13.56 1.51 11.98
N GLY A 97 14.35 0.87 11.12
CA GLY A 97 13.88 0.25 9.89
C GLY A 97 14.96 -0.64 9.23
N PRO A 98 14.58 -1.42 8.19
CA PRO A 98 13.23 -1.54 7.64
C PRO A 98 12.36 -2.60 8.34
N TYR A 99 12.92 -3.38 9.27
CA TYR A 99 12.21 -4.47 9.96
C TYR A 99 12.06 -4.15 11.46
N PRO A 100 10.91 -4.50 12.08
CA PRO A 100 10.71 -4.25 13.50
C PRO A 100 11.61 -5.16 14.35
N ASN A 101 12.19 -4.58 15.41
CA ASN A 101 12.80 -5.30 16.52
C ASN A 101 11.72 -5.95 17.42
N ASP A 102 12.14 -6.59 18.51
CA ASP A 102 11.20 -7.30 19.38
C ASP A 102 10.21 -6.37 20.09
N ALA A 103 10.66 -5.21 20.58
CA ALA A 103 9.77 -4.21 21.19
C ALA A 103 8.66 -3.74 20.23
N LEU A 104 9.00 -3.44 18.97
CA LEU A 104 8.00 -3.07 17.96
C LEU A 104 7.05 -4.24 17.63
N ARG A 105 7.56 -5.48 17.60
CA ARG A 105 6.71 -6.67 17.38
C ARG A 105 5.72 -6.86 18.52
N GLU A 106 6.12 -6.61 19.76
CA GLU A 106 5.23 -6.66 20.93
C GLU A 106 4.12 -5.61 20.83
N ILE A 107 4.45 -4.37 20.46
CA ILE A 107 3.48 -3.29 20.24
C ILE A 107 2.46 -3.71 19.16
N ILE A 108 2.93 -4.21 18.02
CA ILE A 108 2.06 -4.65 16.91
C ILE A 108 1.18 -5.85 17.29
N ALA A 109 1.74 -6.80 18.05
CA ALA A 109 1.05 -8.02 18.44
C ALA A 109 -0.05 -7.76 19.48
N ARG A 110 0.19 -6.81 20.39
CA ARG A 110 -0.77 -6.40 21.42
C ARG A 110 -2.06 -5.90 20.78
N ASP A 111 -1.96 -4.87 19.95
CA ASP A 111 -3.11 -4.26 19.29
C ASP A 111 -2.72 -3.54 18.00
N ASN A 112 -3.56 -3.65 16.97
CA ASN A 112 -3.37 -2.97 15.69
C ASN A 112 -4.71 -2.83 14.95
N LEU A 113 -4.76 -1.94 13.95
CA LEU A 113 -5.96 -1.63 13.16
C LEU A 113 -6.62 -2.89 12.58
N LEU A 114 -5.85 -3.81 12.02
CA LEU A 114 -6.40 -5.03 11.40
C LEU A 114 -7.02 -5.93 12.46
N LYS A 115 -6.37 -6.07 13.62
CA LYS A 115 -6.86 -6.86 14.76
C LYS A 115 -8.15 -6.28 15.35
N ARG A 116 -8.25 -4.95 15.48
CA ARG A 116 -9.48 -4.27 15.91
C ARG A 116 -10.62 -4.51 14.92
N LEU A 117 -10.34 -4.43 13.62
CA LEU A 117 -11.35 -4.64 12.58
C LEU A 117 -11.83 -6.10 12.54
N THR A 118 -10.92 -7.08 12.64
CA THR A 118 -11.31 -8.50 12.69
C THR A 118 -12.09 -8.84 13.95
N ALA A 119 -11.68 -8.33 15.11
CA ALA A 119 -12.41 -8.49 16.38
C ALA A 119 -13.81 -7.87 16.34
N ALA A 120 -14.00 -6.78 15.60
CA ALA A 120 -15.31 -6.17 15.36
C ALA A 120 -16.16 -6.89 14.28
N GLY A 121 -15.79 -8.11 13.87
CA GLY A 121 -16.51 -8.91 12.87
C GLY A 121 -16.45 -8.32 11.45
N ARG A 122 -15.52 -7.43 11.15
CA ARG A 122 -15.36 -6.85 9.80
C ARG A 122 -14.55 -7.80 8.92
N ARG A 123 -14.90 -7.81 7.62
CA ARG A 123 -14.10 -8.50 6.60
C ARG A 123 -12.85 -7.67 6.29
N VAL A 124 -11.69 -8.25 6.58
CA VAL A 124 -10.38 -7.63 6.38
C VAL A 124 -9.58 -8.45 5.39
N ALA A 125 -8.88 -7.78 4.47
CA ALA A 125 -7.97 -8.41 3.53
C ALA A 125 -6.67 -7.61 3.45
N PHE A 126 -5.54 -8.31 3.39
CA PHE A 126 -4.27 -7.72 2.99
C PHE A 126 -4.00 -8.05 1.53
N ALA A 127 -3.78 -7.02 0.71
CA ALA A 127 -3.73 -7.17 -0.73
C ALA A 127 -2.40 -7.73 -1.26
N ASN A 128 -1.29 -7.55 -0.54
CA ASN A 128 0.02 -7.86 -1.08
C ASN A 128 0.23 -9.38 -1.16
N ALA A 129 0.64 -9.85 -2.34
CA ALA A 129 1.07 -11.22 -2.56
C ALA A 129 2.51 -11.44 -2.08
N TYR A 130 2.78 -12.63 -1.55
CA TYR A 130 4.11 -13.08 -1.16
C TYR A 130 4.53 -14.34 -1.91
N PRO A 131 5.80 -14.48 -2.32
CA PRO A 131 6.25 -15.64 -3.09
C PRO A 131 6.33 -16.91 -2.24
N PRO A 132 6.35 -18.11 -2.84
CA PRO A 132 6.44 -19.38 -2.11
C PRO A 132 7.59 -19.44 -1.10
N ILE A 133 8.74 -18.84 -1.42
CA ILE A 133 9.89 -18.78 -0.51
C ILE A 133 9.60 -18.02 0.79
N PHE A 134 8.71 -17.02 0.77
CA PHE A 134 8.26 -16.34 1.98
C PHE A 134 7.50 -17.29 2.89
N PHE A 135 6.55 -18.05 2.37
CA PHE A 135 5.77 -19.03 3.14
C PHE A 135 6.64 -20.15 3.69
N ALA A 136 7.58 -20.68 2.88
CA ALA A 136 8.54 -21.68 3.34
C ALA A 136 9.40 -21.18 4.50
N ARG A 137 9.81 -19.91 4.47
CA ARG A 137 10.54 -19.26 5.57
C ARG A 137 9.63 -18.97 6.76
N LEU A 138 8.38 -18.57 6.53
CA LEU A 138 7.40 -18.25 7.57
C LEU A 138 7.08 -19.49 8.41
N ALA A 139 6.87 -20.64 7.77
CA ALA A 139 6.64 -21.93 8.44
C ALA A 139 7.81 -22.35 9.36
N ARG A 140 9.03 -21.86 9.09
CA ARG A 140 10.24 -22.09 9.90
C ARG A 140 10.55 -20.93 10.84
N ASN A 141 9.65 -19.95 10.97
CA ASN A 141 9.85 -18.68 11.68
C ASN A 141 11.11 -17.88 11.25
N LYS A 142 11.55 -18.04 10.00
CA LYS A 142 12.74 -17.39 9.41
C LYS A 142 12.39 -16.30 8.38
N ALA A 143 11.10 -16.00 8.18
CA ALA A 143 10.68 -14.95 7.26
C ALA A 143 10.94 -13.57 7.87
N ARG A 144 11.70 -12.73 7.13
CA ARG A 144 11.73 -11.28 7.38
C ARG A 144 10.34 -10.72 7.08
N ARG A 145 9.83 -9.91 8.00
CA ARG A 145 8.45 -9.38 7.99
C ARG A 145 8.52 -7.89 8.31
N SER A 146 7.91 -7.05 7.48
CA SER A 146 7.70 -5.64 7.79
C SER A 146 6.71 -5.49 8.96
N ALA A 147 6.60 -4.28 9.51
CA ALA A 147 5.59 -4.00 10.54
C ALA A 147 4.16 -4.32 10.05
N THR A 148 3.83 -3.96 8.80
CA THR A 148 2.55 -4.34 8.19
C THR A 148 2.36 -5.85 8.10
N SER A 149 3.42 -6.60 7.74
CA SER A 149 3.34 -8.07 7.68
C SER A 149 3.06 -8.65 9.08
N TYR A 150 3.76 -8.18 10.11
CA TYR A 150 3.48 -8.59 11.48
C TYR A 150 2.06 -8.25 11.93
N ALA A 151 1.52 -7.09 11.56
CA ALA A 151 0.14 -6.71 11.88
C ALA A 151 -0.89 -7.66 11.25
N VAL A 152 -0.68 -8.04 9.99
CA VAL A 152 -1.50 -9.03 9.26
C VAL A 152 -1.50 -10.37 9.99
N GLN A 153 -0.31 -10.86 10.35
CA GLN A 153 -0.18 -12.12 11.08
C GLN A 153 -0.84 -12.05 12.47
N ALA A 154 -0.62 -10.99 13.23
CA ALA A 154 -1.20 -10.80 14.56
C ALA A 154 -2.73 -10.66 14.55
N ALA A 155 -3.30 -10.20 13.44
CA ALA A 155 -4.75 -10.10 13.25
C ALA A 155 -5.40 -11.39 12.74
N GLY A 156 -4.62 -12.46 12.49
CA GLY A 156 -5.11 -13.71 11.88
C GLY A 156 -5.55 -13.55 10.43
N VAL A 157 -5.10 -12.48 9.74
CA VAL A 157 -5.44 -12.24 8.34
C VAL A 157 -4.52 -13.07 7.46
N ARG A 158 -5.09 -13.77 6.46
CA ARG A 158 -4.32 -14.60 5.53
C ARG A 158 -3.44 -13.73 4.62
N TYR A 159 -2.17 -14.10 4.46
CA TYR A 159 -1.32 -13.58 3.39
C TYR A 159 -1.77 -14.12 2.03
N ARG A 160 -1.71 -13.26 1.00
CA ARG A 160 -2.00 -13.68 -0.37
C ARG A 160 -0.77 -14.34 -1.00
N ASP A 161 -1.03 -15.34 -1.83
CA ASP A 161 0.00 -16.14 -2.50
C ASP A 161 0.03 -15.88 -4.01
N ILE A 162 0.76 -16.74 -4.73
CA ILE A 162 0.90 -16.68 -6.18
C ILE A 162 -0.42 -16.97 -6.91
N ASP A 163 -1.26 -17.84 -6.37
CA ASP A 163 -2.53 -18.21 -7.01
C ASP A 163 -3.54 -17.08 -6.84
N ASP A 164 -3.52 -16.39 -5.69
CA ASP A 164 -4.25 -15.14 -5.53
C ASP A 164 -3.79 -14.08 -6.54
N LEU A 165 -2.48 -13.95 -6.75
CA LEU A 165 -1.94 -12.99 -7.70
C LEU A 165 -2.35 -13.33 -9.14
N ARG A 166 -2.27 -14.61 -9.52
CA ARG A 166 -2.71 -15.13 -10.82
C ARG A 166 -4.21 -14.93 -11.04
N GLY A 167 -5.02 -15.14 -10.01
CA GLY A 167 -6.48 -15.01 -10.03
C GLY A 167 -6.99 -13.57 -9.95
N GLY A 168 -6.11 -12.57 -9.79
CA GLY A 168 -6.53 -11.19 -9.62
C GLY A 168 -7.17 -10.91 -8.25
N HIS A 169 -6.69 -11.58 -7.21
CA HIS A 169 -7.11 -11.40 -5.81
C HIS A 169 -6.02 -10.82 -4.93
N ALA A 170 -4.88 -10.46 -5.52
CA ALA A 170 -3.74 -9.84 -4.85
C ALA A 170 -2.99 -8.87 -5.76
N VAL A 171 -2.09 -8.10 -5.16
CA VAL A 171 -1.22 -7.13 -5.84
C VAL A 171 0.23 -7.46 -5.50
N SER A 172 1.14 -7.44 -6.46
CA SER A 172 2.57 -7.59 -6.16
C SER A 172 3.13 -6.31 -5.55
N ALA A 173 4.25 -6.42 -4.81
CA ALA A 173 4.89 -5.27 -4.17
C ALA A 173 5.23 -4.10 -5.14
N PHE A 174 5.44 -4.39 -6.42
CA PHE A 174 5.73 -3.39 -7.46
C PHE A 174 4.57 -3.14 -8.43
N VAL A 175 3.38 -3.69 -8.14
CA VAL A 175 2.15 -3.62 -8.94
C VAL A 175 2.23 -4.30 -10.32
N THR A 176 3.34 -4.19 -11.05
CA THR A 176 3.47 -4.66 -12.44
C THR A 176 3.48 -6.18 -12.59
N ASN A 177 3.76 -6.93 -11.52
CA ASN A 177 4.10 -8.36 -11.53
C ASN A 177 5.39 -8.71 -12.30
N GLN A 178 6.15 -7.73 -12.82
CA GLN A 178 7.36 -8.01 -13.62
C GLN A 178 8.36 -8.86 -12.84
N LEU A 179 8.70 -8.46 -11.61
CA LEU A 179 9.64 -9.20 -10.76
C LEU A 179 9.22 -10.66 -10.54
N TRP A 180 7.93 -10.93 -10.42
CA TRP A 180 7.44 -12.29 -10.27
C TRP A 180 7.68 -13.12 -11.53
N ARG A 181 7.45 -12.54 -12.70
CA ARG A 181 7.72 -13.19 -14.00
C ARG A 181 9.21 -13.42 -14.23
N ASP A 182 10.05 -12.49 -13.79
CA ASP A 182 11.52 -12.63 -13.88
C ASP A 182 12.02 -13.85 -13.08
N TYR A 183 11.31 -14.22 -12.01
CA TYR A 183 11.55 -15.45 -11.23
C TYR A 183 10.70 -16.65 -11.69
N GLY A 184 10.13 -16.60 -12.91
CA GLY A 184 9.44 -17.74 -13.54
C GLY A 184 7.98 -17.91 -13.15
N ALA A 185 7.35 -16.95 -12.45
CA ALA A 185 5.93 -17.03 -12.15
C ALA A 185 5.06 -16.77 -13.39
N ASP A 186 4.13 -17.68 -13.66
CA ASP A 186 3.05 -17.45 -14.63
C ASP A 186 1.94 -16.59 -14.00
N VAL A 187 2.11 -15.27 -14.06
CA VAL A 187 1.15 -14.27 -13.57
C VAL A 187 0.95 -13.15 -14.61
N PRO A 188 -0.24 -12.54 -14.70
CA PRO A 188 -0.49 -11.47 -15.66
C PRO A 188 0.43 -10.27 -15.44
N LEU A 189 1.05 -9.74 -16.50
CA LEU A 189 1.80 -8.48 -16.42
C LEU A 189 0.83 -7.29 -16.39
N ILE A 190 1.03 -6.37 -15.46
CA ILE A 190 0.25 -5.12 -15.38
C ILE A 190 1.08 -4.00 -16.01
N THR A 191 0.62 -3.49 -17.16
CA THR A 191 1.27 -2.42 -17.92
C THR A 191 0.50 -1.10 -17.84
N LYS A 192 1.17 0.03 -18.14
CA LYS A 192 0.59 1.39 -18.11
C LYS A 192 -0.63 1.55 -19.04
N THR A 193 -0.68 0.83 -20.15
CA THR A 193 -1.78 0.84 -21.13
C THR A 193 -3.02 0.08 -20.66
N LEU A 194 -2.89 -0.76 -19.64
CA LEU A 194 -4.02 -1.46 -19.01
C LEU A 194 -4.67 -0.58 -17.93
N ARG A 195 -5.14 0.63 -18.29
CA ARG A 195 -5.96 1.50 -17.40
C ARG A 195 -7.15 0.76 -16.77
N ARG A 196 -7.61 -0.33 -17.39
CA ARG A 196 -8.69 -1.19 -16.88
C ARG A 196 -8.23 -2.40 -16.05
N ALA A 197 -6.96 -2.82 -16.08
CA ALA A 197 -6.52 -4.07 -15.41
C ALA A 197 -5.94 -3.87 -14.01
N ALA A 198 -5.41 -2.69 -13.66
CA ALA A 198 -4.95 -2.43 -12.29
C ALA A 198 -6.09 -2.58 -11.25
N GLY A 199 -7.34 -2.29 -11.66
CA GLY A 199 -8.57 -2.54 -10.88
C GLY A 199 -9.22 -3.91 -11.13
N ASN A 200 -8.58 -4.83 -11.86
CA ASN A 200 -9.04 -6.23 -11.96
C ASN A 200 -8.54 -7.05 -10.77
N ASN A 201 -7.39 -6.66 -10.20
CA ASN A 201 -6.92 -7.23 -8.96
C ASN A 201 -7.77 -6.70 -7.81
N LEU A 202 -8.24 -7.58 -6.92
CA LEU A 202 -9.10 -7.29 -5.77
C LEU A 202 -10.58 -7.01 -6.09
N ARG A 203 -11.09 -7.41 -7.27
CA ARG A 203 -12.55 -7.32 -7.54
C ARG A 203 -13.34 -8.28 -6.66
N PRO A 204 -14.33 -7.81 -5.88
CA PRO A 204 -15.29 -8.69 -5.23
C PRO A 204 -16.27 -9.20 -6.29
N GLY A 205 -16.07 -10.44 -6.75
CA GLY A 205 -16.93 -11.13 -7.72
C GLY A 205 -16.15 -11.56 -8.95
N GLY A 206 -15.94 -12.88 -9.09
CA GLY A 206 -15.30 -13.48 -10.25
C GLY A 206 -16.16 -13.31 -11.50
N HIS A 207 -15.83 -12.31 -12.31
CA HIS A 207 -16.30 -12.23 -13.68
C HIS A 207 -15.10 -11.99 -14.58
N ARG A 208 -14.73 -13.05 -15.32
CA ARG A 208 -13.81 -12.94 -16.45
C ARG A 208 -14.41 -11.93 -17.44
N PRO A 209 -13.64 -10.98 -17.98
CA PRO A 209 -14.08 -10.29 -19.18
C PRO A 209 -14.21 -11.34 -20.28
N THR A 210 -15.44 -11.53 -20.77
CA THR A 210 -15.73 -12.30 -21.97
C THR A 210 -14.94 -11.72 -23.15
N ALA A 211 -14.43 -12.60 -23.99
CA ALA A 211 -13.61 -12.30 -25.16
C ALA A 211 -14.20 -11.18 -26.03
N ALA A 212 -13.30 -10.40 -26.64
CA ALA A 212 -13.62 -9.31 -27.54
C ALA A 212 -14.53 -9.78 -28.70
N CYS A 213 -15.54 -8.97 -28.99
CA CYS A 213 -16.37 -9.09 -30.19
C CYS A 213 -15.48 -8.80 -31.43
N PRO A 214 -15.54 -9.62 -32.50
CA PRO A 214 -14.73 -9.39 -33.69
C PRO A 214 -15.20 -8.12 -34.43
N GLN A 215 -14.25 -7.29 -34.83
CA GLN A 215 -14.53 -6.11 -35.67
C GLN A 215 -15.03 -6.57 -37.04
N SER A 216 -16.21 -6.10 -37.42
CA SER A 216 -16.73 -6.18 -38.78
C SER A 216 -15.96 -5.21 -39.67
N VAL A 217 -15.38 -5.75 -40.74
CA VAL A 217 -14.82 -5.01 -41.86
C VAL A 217 -15.95 -4.42 -42.69
N SER A 218 -15.87 -3.12 -42.96
CA SER A 218 -16.48 -2.45 -44.11
C SER A 218 -15.60 -1.28 -44.49
#